data_AF-A0AAP8QGL6-F1
#
_entry.id   AF-A0AAP8QGL6-F1
#
_cell.length_a   1.000
_cell.length_b   1.000
_cell.length_c   1.000
_cell.angle_alpha   90.00
_cell.angle_beta   90.00
_cell.angle_gamma   90.00
#
_symmetry.space_group_name_H-M   'P 1'
#
loop_
_entity.id
_entity.type
_entity.pdbx_description
1 polymer ?
#
loop_
_entity_poly.entity_id
_entity_poly.type
_entity_poly.pdbx_seq_one_letter_code
_entity_poly.pdbx_strand_id
1 'polypeptide(L)'
;MGDFNDLYRVLGNIPHLMAKAERNTLKKGAAVVMGAAKKKLGTYQGESGGYTAWVKLTPETVRKKHMSKTKAGALTRAGKRYKKKHGSWGAAGNDDSPLVDSGSLRQAITTDEKQINKGVAYVGVASGSSDSKKGDPGSYAAAHEFGYEPKNIPARPFLRPALHENRDQIKEIAKKEIIKSLRRL
;
A
#
# COMPACT_ATOMS: atom_id res chain seq x y z
N MET A 1 -21.35 12.99 -48.63
CA MET A 1 -21.07 13.99 -47.57
C MET A 1 -21.34 13.43 -46.16
N GLY A 2 -22.33 12.55 -45.95
CA GLY A 2 -22.58 11.91 -44.64
C GLY A 2 -21.40 11.11 -44.09
N ASP A 3 -20.82 10.20 -44.88
CA ASP A 3 -19.71 9.34 -44.43
C ASP A 3 -18.45 10.11 -44.01
N PHE A 4 -18.15 11.24 -44.67
CA PHE A 4 -17.02 12.10 -44.29
C PHE A 4 -17.30 12.82 -42.96
N ASN A 5 -18.51 13.34 -42.77
CA ASN A 5 -18.90 13.99 -41.51
C ASN A 5 -18.92 13.00 -40.34
N ASP A 6 -19.35 11.76 -40.59
CA ASP A 6 -19.29 10.69 -39.58
C ASP A 6 -17.85 10.30 -39.24
N LEU A 7 -16.97 10.18 -40.25
CA LEU A 7 -15.54 9.95 -40.03
C LEU A 7 -14.90 11.08 -39.19
N TYR A 8 -15.16 12.35 -39.52
CA TYR A 8 -14.67 13.49 -38.74
C TYR A 8 -15.21 13.50 -37.31
N ARG A 9 -16.47 13.12 -37.10
CA ARG A 9 -17.07 13.01 -35.76
C ARG A 9 -16.40 11.89 -34.94
N VAL A 10 -16.15 10.74 -35.57
CA VAL A 10 -15.46 9.60 -34.93
C VAL A 10 -14.02 9.98 -34.57
N LEU A 11 -13.27 10.58 -35.48
CA LEU A 11 -11.91 11.06 -35.24
C LEU A 11 -11.86 12.15 -34.15
N GLY A 12 -12.81 13.09 -34.16
CA GLY A 12 -12.94 14.13 -33.14
C GLY A 12 -13.23 13.61 -31.73
N ASN A 13 -13.78 12.39 -31.61
CA ASN A 13 -14.03 11.75 -30.31
C ASN A 13 -12.81 11.02 -29.74
N ILE A 14 -11.75 10.79 -30.52
CA ILE A 14 -10.54 10.08 -30.07
C ILE A 14 -9.93 10.72 -28.81
N PRO A 15 -9.70 12.05 -28.73
CA PRO A 15 -9.12 12.67 -27.54
C PRO A 15 -9.96 12.43 -26.28
N HIS A 16 -11.29 12.47 -26.40
CA HIS A 16 -12.19 12.19 -25.28
C HIS A 16 -12.08 10.73 -24.82
N LEU A 17 -12.01 9.79 -25.76
CA LEU A 17 -11.83 8.37 -25.49
C LEU A 17 -10.48 8.08 -24.83
N MET A 18 -9.41 8.76 -25.26
CA MET A 18 -8.09 8.65 -24.63
C MET A 18 -8.07 9.22 -23.21
N ALA A 19 -8.65 10.40 -22.99
CA ALA A 19 -8.77 10.98 -21.65
C ALA A 19 -9.63 10.11 -20.70
N LYS A 20 -10.61 9.37 -21.24
CA LYS A 20 -11.37 8.39 -20.46
C LYS A 20 -10.53 7.14 -20.15
N ALA A 21 -9.76 6.64 -21.12
CA ALA A 21 -8.84 5.52 -20.92
C ALA A 21 -7.82 5.85 -19.83
N GLU A 22 -7.19 7.02 -19.89
CA GLU A 22 -6.22 7.50 -18.91
C GLU A 22 -6.80 7.52 -17.48
N ARG A 23 -7.97 8.14 -17.30
CA ARG A 23 -8.65 8.19 -15.98
C ARG A 23 -8.96 6.78 -15.45
N ASN A 24 -9.41 5.87 -16.31
CA ASN A 24 -9.67 4.49 -15.90
C ASN A 24 -8.38 3.75 -15.52
N THR A 25 -7.30 3.97 -16.27
CA THR A 25 -5.99 3.40 -15.97
C THR A 25 -5.46 3.89 -14.64
N LEU A 26 -5.54 5.20 -14.37
CA LEU A 26 -5.12 5.79 -13.09
C LEU A 26 -5.91 5.21 -11.92
N LYS A 27 -7.24 5.15 -12.02
CA LYS A 27 -8.14 4.52 -11.03
C LYS A 27 -7.75 3.09 -10.71
N LYS A 28 -7.65 2.26 -11.76
CA LYS A 28 -7.36 0.83 -11.62
C LYS A 28 -5.94 0.58 -11.15
N GLY A 29 -4.97 1.32 -11.66
CA GLY A 29 -3.58 1.25 -11.22
C GLY A 29 -3.43 1.62 -9.76
N ALA A 30 -4.04 2.72 -9.32
CA ALA A 30 -4.07 3.14 -7.93
C ALA A 30 -4.70 2.06 -7.03
N ALA A 31 -5.80 1.44 -7.45
CA ALA A 31 -6.44 0.34 -6.71
C ALA A 31 -5.55 -0.91 -6.59
N VAL A 32 -4.80 -1.26 -7.65
CA VAL A 32 -3.82 -2.36 -7.62
C VAL A 32 -2.72 -2.08 -6.61
N VAL A 33 -2.13 -0.88 -6.64
CA VAL A 33 -1.06 -0.48 -5.71
C VAL A 33 -1.58 -0.45 -4.28
N MET A 34 -2.76 0.13 -4.05
CA MET A 34 -3.45 0.14 -2.76
C MET A 34 -3.63 -1.30 -2.23
N GLY A 35 -4.14 -2.20 -3.06
CA GLY A 35 -4.36 -3.60 -2.70
C GLY A 35 -3.06 -4.35 -2.38
N ALA A 36 -2.01 -4.14 -3.18
CA ALA A 36 -0.69 -4.71 -2.94
C ALA A 36 -0.06 -4.20 -1.65
N ALA A 37 -0.15 -2.89 -1.38
CA ALA A 37 0.32 -2.30 -0.14
C ALA A 37 -0.41 -2.87 1.08
N LYS A 38 -1.74 -3.04 1.01
CA LYS A 38 -2.55 -3.67 2.08
C LYS A 38 -2.13 -5.12 2.37
N LYS A 39 -1.78 -5.90 1.35
CA LYS A 39 -1.32 -7.29 1.48
C LYS A 39 0.06 -7.40 2.12
N LYS A 40 0.91 -6.40 1.90
CA LYS A 40 2.29 -6.33 2.42
C LYS A 40 2.39 -5.83 3.86
N LEU A 41 1.36 -5.17 4.37
CA LEU A 41 1.32 -4.78 5.77
C LEU A 41 1.34 -6.00 6.69
N GLY A 42 2.23 -5.94 7.69
CA GLY A 42 2.34 -6.99 8.70
C GLY A 42 3.12 -8.22 8.28
N THR A 43 3.85 -8.16 7.17
CA THR A 43 4.74 -9.25 6.72
C THR A 43 6.14 -8.69 6.43
N TYR A 44 7.18 -9.50 6.68
CA TYR A 44 8.53 -9.10 6.27
C TYR A 44 8.59 -9.02 4.75
N GLN A 45 9.11 -7.92 4.23
CA GLN A 45 9.29 -7.73 2.80
C GLN A 45 10.73 -8.04 2.39
N GLY A 46 10.87 -8.72 1.25
CA GLY A 46 12.16 -8.91 0.58
C GLY A 46 12.60 -7.64 -0.15
N GLU A 47 13.72 -7.76 -0.86
CA GLU A 47 14.22 -6.69 -1.71
C GLU A 47 13.31 -6.46 -2.92
N SER A 48 13.13 -5.20 -3.31
CA SER A 48 12.26 -4.83 -4.42
C SER A 48 12.64 -3.47 -4.97
N GLY A 49 13.01 -3.37 -6.25
CA GLY A 49 13.09 -2.08 -6.95
C GLY A 49 13.95 -1.00 -6.29
N GLY A 50 15.06 -1.38 -5.66
CA GLY A 50 15.95 -0.49 -4.91
C GLY A 50 15.60 -0.33 -3.42
N TYR A 51 14.54 -0.97 -2.92
CA TYR A 51 14.21 -1.05 -1.51
C TYR A 51 14.82 -2.30 -0.89
N THR A 52 15.61 -2.13 0.17
CA THR A 52 16.25 -3.23 0.90
C THR A 52 15.22 -4.06 1.66
N ALA A 53 15.51 -5.35 1.85
CA ALA A 53 14.69 -6.22 2.66
C ALA A 53 14.55 -5.68 4.09
N TRP A 54 13.41 -5.95 4.71
CA TRP A 54 13.17 -5.55 6.09
C TRP A 54 14.07 -6.36 7.03
N VAL A 55 14.85 -5.65 7.84
CA VAL A 55 15.67 -6.28 8.89
C VAL A 55 14.77 -7.05 9.86
N LYS A 56 15.07 -8.34 10.03
CA LYS A 56 14.35 -9.21 10.97
C LYS A 56 14.55 -8.72 12.39
N LEU A 57 13.46 -8.66 13.15
CA LEU A 57 13.54 -8.33 14.57
C LEU A 57 14.29 -9.41 15.33
N THR A 58 15.12 -9.01 16.29
CA THR A 58 15.79 -9.96 17.18
C THR A 58 14.75 -10.70 18.05
N PRO A 59 15.02 -11.95 18.45
CA PRO A 59 14.14 -12.71 19.35
C PRO A 59 13.74 -11.94 20.61
N GLU A 60 14.66 -11.15 21.18
CA GLU A 60 14.39 -10.31 22.34
C GLU A 60 13.39 -9.20 22.06
N THR A 61 13.48 -8.55 20.90
CA THR A 61 12.56 -7.49 20.48
C THR A 61 11.16 -8.06 20.27
N VAL A 62 11.08 -9.23 19.63
CA VAL A 62 9.83 -9.98 19.48
C VAL A 62 9.24 -10.34 20.84
N ARG A 63 10.05 -10.88 21.76
CA ARG A 63 9.60 -11.21 23.11
C ARG A 63 9.03 -9.97 23.81
N LYS A 64 9.75 -8.84 23.79
CA LYS A 64 9.32 -7.56 24.40
C LYS A 64 7.96 -7.10 23.86
N LYS A 65 7.72 -7.22 22.55
CA LYS A 65 6.43 -6.89 21.90
C LYS A 65 5.26 -7.70 22.49
N HIS A 66 5.53 -8.92 22.93
CA HIS A 66 4.54 -9.84 23.46
C HIS A 66 4.39 -9.82 24.99
N MET A 67 5.19 -9.02 25.70
CA MET A 67 5.07 -8.80 27.14
C MET A 67 3.90 -7.86 27.47
N SER A 68 3.29 -8.08 28.63
CA SER A 68 2.27 -7.21 29.17
C SER A 68 2.89 -5.88 29.62
N LYS A 69 2.24 -4.76 29.27
CA LYS A 69 2.65 -3.43 29.73
C LYS A 69 2.21 -3.15 31.17
N THR A 70 1.22 -3.88 31.69
CA THR A 70 0.60 -3.63 33.00
C THR A 70 0.95 -4.68 34.05
N LYS A 71 1.47 -5.84 33.63
CA LYS A 71 1.87 -6.93 34.55
C LYS A 71 3.30 -7.33 34.22
N ALA A 72 4.24 -6.89 35.06
CA ALA A 72 5.65 -7.19 34.90
C ALA A 72 5.87 -8.71 34.75
N GLY A 73 6.71 -9.11 33.79
CA GLY A 73 7.03 -10.51 33.54
C GLY A 73 5.93 -11.35 32.85
N ALA A 74 4.69 -10.85 32.74
CA ALA A 74 3.60 -11.61 32.14
C ALA A 74 3.56 -11.47 30.61
N LEU A 75 3.21 -12.56 29.92
CA LEU A 75 2.91 -12.54 28.47
C LEU A 75 1.47 -12.10 28.21
N THR A 76 1.27 -11.33 27.14
CA THR A 76 -0.05 -11.04 26.58
C THR A 76 -0.71 -12.32 26.04
N ARG A 77 -2.03 -12.29 25.80
CA ARG A 77 -2.74 -13.39 25.11
C ARG A 77 -2.11 -13.72 23.75
N ALA A 78 -1.73 -12.68 22.99
CA ALA A 78 -1.02 -12.83 21.73
C ALA A 78 0.34 -13.51 21.92
N GLY A 79 1.10 -13.10 22.95
CA GLY A 79 2.40 -13.73 23.29
C GLY A 79 2.30 -15.21 23.65
N LYS A 80 1.26 -15.60 24.40
CA LYS A 80 0.99 -17.00 24.72
C LYS A 80 0.67 -17.82 23.46
N ARG A 81 -0.18 -17.27 22.57
CA ARG A 81 -0.52 -17.90 21.28
C ARG A 81 0.71 -18.05 20.37
N TYR A 82 1.53 -17.01 20.30
CA TYR A 82 2.77 -17.03 19.55
C TYR A 82 3.70 -18.15 20.02
N LYS A 83 3.99 -18.20 21.33
CA LYS A 83 4.88 -19.22 21.90
C LYS A 83 4.35 -20.64 21.66
N LYS A 84 3.02 -20.83 21.74
CA LYS A 84 2.37 -22.12 21.43
C LYS A 84 2.54 -22.53 19.96
N LYS A 85 2.52 -21.58 19.03
CA LYS A 85 2.60 -21.83 17.59
C LYS A 85 4.03 -22.06 17.10
N HIS A 86 4.98 -21.27 17.58
CA HIS A 86 6.34 -21.23 17.03
C HIS A 86 7.40 -21.88 17.92
N GLY A 87 7.12 -22.12 19.21
CA GLY A 87 8.05 -22.72 20.17
C GLY A 87 9.18 -21.80 20.64
N SER A 88 9.69 -20.92 19.77
CA SER A 88 10.75 -19.93 20.03
C SER A 88 10.35 -18.53 19.58
N TRP A 89 11.06 -17.50 20.04
CA TRP A 89 10.87 -16.11 19.60
C TRP A 89 11.71 -15.82 18.35
N GLY A 90 11.16 -15.05 17.39
CA GLY A 90 11.89 -14.65 16.20
C GLY A 90 11.78 -15.64 15.03
N ALA A 91 10.67 -16.36 14.92
CA ALA A 91 10.35 -17.22 13.78
C ALA A 91 10.25 -16.48 12.43
N ALA A 92 10.31 -15.15 12.43
CA ALA A 92 10.32 -14.28 11.25
C ALA A 92 9.06 -14.40 10.37
N GLY A 93 7.93 -14.74 11.00
CA GLY A 93 6.61 -14.77 10.37
C GLY A 93 5.84 -13.46 10.53
N ASN A 94 4.59 -13.45 10.05
CA ASN A 94 3.69 -12.29 10.15
C ASN A 94 3.47 -11.85 11.60
N ASP A 95 3.49 -12.81 12.53
CA ASP A 95 3.30 -12.56 13.97
C ASP A 95 4.47 -11.74 14.58
N ASP A 96 5.66 -11.84 13.98
CA ASP A 96 6.91 -11.14 14.38
C ASP A 96 7.15 -9.85 13.64
N SER A 97 6.28 -9.51 12.69
CA SER A 97 6.52 -8.36 11.83
C SER A 97 6.60 -7.06 12.66
N PRO A 98 7.51 -6.15 12.29
CA PRO A 98 7.70 -4.90 13.02
C PRO A 98 6.50 -3.95 12.91
N LEU A 99 5.74 -4.06 11.81
CA LEU A 99 4.53 -3.29 11.55
C LEU A 99 3.32 -4.11 11.96
N VAL A 100 2.74 -3.81 13.12
CA VAL A 100 1.52 -4.50 13.58
C VAL A 100 0.33 -4.06 12.76
N ASP A 101 -0.23 -4.98 11.97
CA ASP A 101 -1.49 -4.74 11.29
C ASP A 101 -2.67 -5.02 12.23
N SER A 102 -3.08 -3.99 12.96
CA SER A 102 -4.29 -4.00 13.78
C SER A 102 -5.58 -3.87 12.96
N GLY A 103 -5.49 -3.84 11.62
CA GLY A 103 -6.60 -3.55 10.72
C GLY A 103 -6.79 -2.06 10.43
N SER A 104 -6.59 -1.18 11.43
CA SER A 104 -6.78 0.27 11.26
C SER A 104 -5.84 0.88 10.23
N LEU A 105 -4.55 0.52 10.26
CA LEU A 105 -3.58 0.99 9.27
C LEU A 105 -3.91 0.47 7.87
N ARG A 106 -4.27 -0.82 7.76
CA ARG A 106 -4.68 -1.43 6.49
C ARG A 106 -5.94 -0.79 5.92
N GLN A 107 -6.90 -0.41 6.75
CA GLN A 107 -8.09 0.32 6.34
C GLN A 107 -7.76 1.75 5.88
N ALA A 108 -6.80 2.41 6.55
CA ALA A 108 -6.39 3.77 6.21
C ALA A 108 -5.59 3.87 4.90
N ILE A 109 -4.98 2.79 4.40
CA ILE A 109 -4.42 2.77 3.04
C ILE A 109 -5.57 2.97 2.03
N THR A 110 -5.50 4.05 1.27
CA THR A 110 -6.56 4.47 0.35
C THR A 110 -6.01 5.14 -0.89
N THR A 111 -6.89 5.43 -1.84
CA THR A 111 -6.64 6.26 -3.02
C THR A 111 -7.31 7.62 -2.86
N ASP A 112 -6.71 8.66 -3.44
CA ASP A 112 -7.35 9.97 -3.65
C ASP A 112 -7.34 10.30 -5.14
N GLU A 113 -8.55 10.45 -5.69
CA GLU A 113 -8.82 10.64 -7.12
C GLU A 113 -9.29 12.08 -7.43
N LYS A 114 -9.24 13.01 -6.47
CA LYS A 114 -9.68 14.41 -6.66
C LYS A 114 -8.99 15.10 -7.84
N GLN A 115 -7.75 14.71 -8.14
CA GLN A 115 -6.95 15.28 -9.23
C GLN A 115 -6.88 14.38 -10.47
N ILE A 116 -7.77 13.40 -10.61
CA ILE A 116 -7.70 12.44 -11.71
C ILE A 116 -7.93 13.08 -13.08
N ASN A 117 -8.70 14.17 -13.14
CA ASN A 117 -8.87 14.95 -14.37
C ASN A 117 -7.61 15.75 -14.76
N LYS A 118 -6.63 15.87 -13.84
CA LYS A 118 -5.31 16.44 -14.09
C LYS A 118 -4.24 15.37 -14.36
N GLY A 119 -4.66 14.10 -14.57
CA GLY A 119 -3.74 12.99 -14.78
C GLY A 119 -3.09 12.44 -13.50
N VAL A 120 -3.64 12.77 -12.32
CA VAL A 120 -3.02 12.38 -11.03
C VAL A 120 -3.99 11.59 -10.15
N ALA A 121 -3.53 10.42 -9.69
CA ALA A 121 -4.19 9.64 -8.64
C ALA A 121 -3.18 9.36 -7.52
N TYR A 122 -3.52 9.71 -6.29
CA TYR A 122 -2.67 9.47 -5.14
C TYR A 122 -2.99 8.14 -4.49
N VAL A 123 -1.96 7.45 -4.00
CA VAL A 123 -2.09 6.26 -3.15
C VAL A 123 -1.30 6.54 -1.88
N GLY A 124 -1.94 6.39 -0.72
CA GLY A 124 -1.32 6.74 0.55
C GLY A 124 -2.11 6.25 1.74
N VAL A 125 -1.77 6.75 2.92
CA VAL A 125 -2.49 6.47 4.16
C VAL A 125 -3.25 7.71 4.56
N ALA A 126 -4.56 7.57 4.73
CA ALA A 126 -5.40 8.65 5.23
C ALA A 126 -4.95 9.04 6.65
N SER A 127 -4.60 10.31 6.85
CA SER A 127 -4.45 10.87 8.19
C SER A 127 -5.84 10.95 8.82
N GLY A 128 -5.97 10.35 10.00
CA GLY A 128 -7.18 10.52 10.80
C GLY A 128 -7.10 11.85 11.54
N SER A 129 -8.19 12.62 11.56
CA SER A 129 -8.36 13.68 12.56
C SER A 129 -8.73 13.00 13.88
N SER A 130 -7.74 12.65 14.70
CA SER A 130 -8.04 12.17 16.04
C SER A 130 -7.44 13.14 17.04
N ASP A 131 -8.31 13.81 17.81
CA ASP A 131 -7.95 14.52 19.04
C ASP A 131 -7.42 13.58 20.14
N SER A 132 -7.35 12.27 19.86
CA SER A 132 -6.76 11.33 20.79
C SER A 132 -5.23 11.47 20.78
N LYS A 133 -4.63 11.48 21.97
CA LYS A 133 -3.16 11.42 22.18
C LYS A 133 -2.49 10.16 21.57
N LYS A 134 -3.22 9.35 20.80
CA LYS A 134 -2.73 8.19 20.04
C LYS A 134 -2.48 8.68 18.62
N GLY A 135 -1.20 8.72 18.22
CA GLY A 135 -0.77 9.27 16.94
C GLY A 135 -1.57 8.76 15.73
N ASP A 136 -1.67 9.60 14.70
CA ASP A 136 -2.51 9.31 13.54
C ASP A 136 -1.91 8.21 12.63
N PRO A 137 -2.75 7.45 11.91
CA PRO A 137 -2.27 6.40 11.02
C PRO A 137 -1.30 6.89 9.93
N GLY A 138 -1.45 8.14 9.48
CA GLY A 138 -0.61 8.76 8.47
C GLY A 138 0.81 8.99 8.98
N SER A 139 0.97 9.59 10.16
CA SER A 139 2.29 9.77 10.80
C SER A 139 2.96 8.45 11.12
N TYR A 140 2.20 7.46 11.63
CA TYR A 140 2.72 6.12 11.87
C TYR A 140 3.19 5.44 10.57
N ALA A 141 2.39 5.54 9.51
CA ALA A 141 2.74 5.05 8.19
C ALA A 141 3.98 5.73 7.64
N ALA A 142 4.08 7.05 7.73
CA ALA A 142 5.22 7.83 7.23
C ALA A 142 6.52 7.47 7.95
N ALA A 143 6.49 7.37 9.28
CA ALA A 143 7.65 6.97 10.08
C ALA A 143 8.16 5.56 9.71
N HIS A 144 7.28 4.68 9.25
CA HIS A 144 7.69 3.37 8.76
C HIS A 144 8.04 3.36 7.28
N GLU A 145 7.34 4.10 6.42
CA GLU A 145 7.63 4.15 4.97
C GLU A 145 9.02 4.74 4.70
N PHE A 146 9.41 5.77 5.45
CA PHE A 146 10.65 6.52 5.26
C PHE A 146 11.70 6.29 6.37
N GLY A 147 11.30 5.68 7.48
CA GLY A 147 12.11 5.65 8.68
C GLY A 147 11.95 6.92 9.51
N TYR A 148 12.39 6.85 10.76
CA TYR A 148 12.40 7.98 11.67
C TYR A 148 13.58 7.87 12.64
N GLU A 149 14.68 8.51 12.25
CA GLU A 149 15.96 8.50 12.97
C GLU A 149 15.85 8.96 14.43
N PRO A 150 15.09 10.02 14.80
CA PRO A 150 14.98 10.46 16.18
C PRO A 150 14.42 9.41 17.15
N LYS A 151 13.77 8.36 16.64
CA LYS A 151 13.31 7.20 17.44
C LYS A 151 13.95 5.88 17.01
N ASN A 152 15.04 5.91 16.26
CA ASN A 152 15.73 4.73 15.73
C ASN A 152 14.80 3.76 14.98
N ILE A 153 13.84 4.31 14.23
CA ILE A 153 12.92 3.51 13.41
C ILE A 153 13.53 3.38 12.02
N PRO A 154 13.94 2.18 11.58
CA PRO A 154 14.44 2.00 10.22
C PRO A 154 13.31 2.11 9.20
N ALA A 155 13.66 2.50 7.98
CA ALA A 155 12.73 2.50 6.86
C ALA A 155 12.24 1.06 6.56
N ARG A 156 10.94 0.95 6.37
CA ARG A 156 10.16 -0.27 6.13
C ARG A 156 9.09 0.06 5.08
N PRO A 157 9.51 0.36 3.84
CA PRO A 157 8.59 0.82 2.82
C PRO A 157 7.61 -0.30 2.43
N PHE A 158 6.35 0.07 2.21
CA PHE A 158 5.28 -0.83 1.79
C PHE A 158 4.43 -0.23 0.67
N LEU A 159 4.38 1.10 0.55
CA LEU A 159 3.72 1.78 -0.57
C LEU A 159 4.61 1.79 -1.81
N ARG A 160 5.88 2.19 -1.67
CA ARG A 160 6.78 2.33 -2.83
C ARG A 160 7.13 0.98 -3.49
N PRO A 161 7.46 -0.09 -2.75
CA PRO A 161 7.61 -1.43 -3.32
C PRO A 161 6.33 -1.93 -4.01
N ALA A 162 5.15 -1.65 -3.43
CA ALA A 162 3.88 -2.03 -4.04
C ALA A 162 3.67 -1.35 -5.41
N LEU A 163 4.06 -0.09 -5.56
CA LEU A 163 4.04 0.57 -6.87
C LEU A 163 5.05 -0.08 -7.82
N HIS A 164 6.28 -0.33 -7.36
CA HIS A 164 7.35 -0.87 -8.19
C HIS A 164 7.00 -2.26 -8.76
N GLU A 165 6.57 -3.18 -7.92
CA GLU A 165 6.27 -4.56 -8.30
C GLU A 165 5.07 -4.68 -9.24
N ASN A 166 4.14 -3.74 -9.18
CA ASN A 166 2.93 -3.77 -9.99
C ASN A 166 3.04 -2.93 -11.27
N ARG A 167 4.22 -2.40 -11.61
CA ARG A 167 4.44 -1.57 -12.81
C ARG A 167 3.96 -2.23 -14.08
N ASP A 168 4.29 -3.51 -14.29
CA ASP A 168 3.90 -4.20 -15.52
C ASP A 168 2.41 -4.52 -15.56
N GLN A 169 1.81 -4.86 -14.42
CA GLN A 169 0.35 -5.00 -14.32
C GLN A 169 -0.36 -3.68 -14.65
N ILE A 170 0.17 -2.54 -14.20
CA ILE A 170 -0.39 -1.21 -14.50
C ILE A 170 -0.26 -0.90 -16.00
N LYS A 171 0.88 -1.22 -16.62
CA LYS A 171 1.05 -1.09 -18.09
C LYS A 171 0.03 -1.94 -18.85
N GLU A 172 -0.22 -3.18 -18.42
CA GLU A 172 -1.22 -4.05 -19.03
C GLU A 172 -2.65 -3.50 -18.87
N ILE A 173 -2.97 -2.91 -17.72
CA ILE A 173 -4.23 -2.18 -17.52
C ILE A 173 -4.34 -1.01 -18.50
N ALA A 174 -3.26 -0.25 -18.69
CA ALA A 174 -3.23 0.87 -19.63
C ALA A 174 -3.52 0.42 -21.06
N LYS A 175 -2.82 -0.61 -21.54
CA LYS A 175 -3.04 -1.19 -22.87
C LYS A 175 -4.50 -1.63 -23.05
N LYS A 176 -5.06 -2.35 -22.07
CA LYS A 176 -6.45 -2.83 -22.12
C LYS A 176 -7.46 -1.69 -22.18
N GLU A 177 -7.28 -0.62 -21.41
CA GLU A 177 -8.18 0.54 -21.43
C GLU A 177 -8.09 1.34 -22.74
N ILE A 178 -6.89 1.47 -23.31
CA ILE A 178 -6.69 2.10 -24.62
C ILE A 178 -7.40 1.28 -25.72
N ILE A 179 -7.12 -0.03 -25.81
CA ILE A 179 -7.75 -0.92 -26.80
C ILE A 179 -9.28 -0.91 -26.65
N LYS A 180 -9.78 -0.98 -25.41
CA LYS A 180 -11.22 -0.91 -25.13
C LYS A 180 -11.84 0.42 -25.58
N SER A 181 -11.09 1.51 -25.50
CA SER A 181 -11.56 2.83 -25.91
C SER A 181 -11.53 2.98 -27.43
N LEU A 182 -10.51 2.45 -28.11
CA LEU A 182 -10.42 2.42 -29.57
C LEU A 182 -11.50 1.53 -30.22
N ARG A 183 -11.88 0.41 -29.59
CA ARG A 183 -13.00 -0.44 -30.06
C ARG A 183 -14.37 0.23 -30.04
N ARG A 184 -14.47 1.45 -29.51
CA ARG A 184 -15.71 2.25 -29.47
C ARG A 184 -15.76 3.32 -30.56
N LEU A 185 -14.71 3.43 -31.35
CA LEU A 185 -14.72 4.14 -32.63
C LEU A 185 -15.48 3.28 -33.64
#